data_AF-A0AAP8TUS2-F1
#
_entry.id   AF-A0AAP8TUS2-F1
#
_cell.length_a   1.000
_cell.length_b   1.000
_cell.length_c   1.000
_cell.angle_alpha   90.00
_cell.angle_beta   90.00
_cell.angle_gamma   90.00
#
_symmetry.space_group_name_H-M   'P 1'
#
loop_
_entity.id
_entity.type
_entity.pdbx_description
1 polymer ?
#
loop_
_entity_poly.entity_id
_entity_poly.type
_entity_poly.pdbx_seq_one_letter_code
_entity_poly.pdbx_strand_id
1 'polypeptide(L)'
;MIVIEKILGNIKRDADWRERLQHASLDVLALSQWEAQKSRCRKTTRDGQDLGISLDRHQVLADGDVLLWDEANRSAVVVQMNLRDVMVIHLESLLATDMATVLKTAFELGHALGNQHWKSVIKGNRIFIPLTVATKVMDSVMKTHGFHALPYSFVKGESILPHLTQPEARLLFGGAEDSATHVHVDSPFLGQHVITLK
;
A
#
# COMPACT_ATOMS: atom_id res chain seq x y z
N MET A 1 -19.84 13.18 -18.74
CA MET A 1 -18.48 13.16 -18.14
C MET A 1 -18.29 14.45 -17.37
N ILE A 2 -18.02 14.38 -16.08
CA ILE A 2 -17.70 15.54 -15.23
C ILE A 2 -16.17 15.63 -15.11
N VAL A 3 -15.60 16.82 -15.26
CA VAL A 3 -14.15 17.03 -15.15
C VAL A 3 -13.82 17.54 -13.75
N ILE A 4 -12.88 16.87 -13.08
CA ILE A 4 -12.39 17.22 -11.74
C ILE A 4 -11.01 17.84 -11.89
N GLU A 5 -10.92 19.13 -11.59
CA GLU A 5 -9.68 19.92 -11.70
C GLU A 5 -9.08 20.28 -10.33
N LYS A 6 -9.85 20.08 -9.25
CA LYS A 6 -9.45 20.40 -7.88
C LYS A 6 -10.04 19.42 -6.87
N ILE A 7 -9.36 19.27 -5.75
CA ILE A 7 -9.84 18.53 -4.57
C ILE A 7 -10.51 19.55 -3.63
N LEU A 8 -11.71 19.24 -3.12
CA LEU A 8 -12.48 20.15 -2.26
C LEU A 8 -12.07 20.09 -0.78
N GLY A 9 -11.46 18.96 -0.39
CA GLY A 9 -10.94 18.67 0.94
C GLY A 9 -10.90 17.17 1.15
N ASN A 10 -10.81 16.72 2.39
CA ASN A 10 -10.66 15.31 2.72
C ASN A 10 -11.48 14.91 3.95
N ILE A 11 -12.37 13.93 3.81
CA ILE A 11 -13.28 13.48 4.88
C ILE A 11 -12.55 12.88 6.10
N LYS A 12 -11.33 12.37 5.90
CA LYS A 12 -10.52 11.77 6.97
C LYS A 12 -9.70 12.83 7.69
N ARG A 13 -9.19 13.84 7.00
CA ARG A 13 -8.29 14.87 7.56
C ARG A 13 -9.03 16.11 8.06
N ASP A 14 -10.08 16.52 7.37
CA ASP A 14 -10.77 17.79 7.62
C ASP A 14 -12.04 17.55 8.44
N ALA A 15 -12.13 18.15 9.63
CA ALA A 15 -13.28 17.98 10.52
C ALA A 15 -14.57 18.52 9.89
N ASP A 16 -14.51 19.67 9.23
CA ASP A 16 -15.65 20.30 8.57
C ASP A 16 -16.27 19.40 7.49
N TRP A 17 -15.44 18.72 6.70
CA TRP A 17 -15.91 17.75 5.71
C TRP A 17 -16.50 16.51 6.36
N ARG A 18 -15.92 16.04 7.46
CA ARG A 18 -16.45 14.89 8.20
C ARG A 18 -17.84 15.15 8.76
N GLU A 19 -18.05 16.33 9.34
CA GLU A 19 -19.35 16.75 9.87
C GLU A 19 -20.36 16.98 8.73
N ARG A 20 -19.96 17.72 7.69
CA ARG A 20 -20.82 18.01 6.53
C ARG A 20 -21.33 16.74 5.84
N LEU A 21 -20.47 15.72 5.74
CA LEU A 21 -20.77 14.47 5.05
C LEU A 21 -21.38 13.38 5.93
N GLN A 22 -21.54 13.60 7.24
CA GLN A 22 -22.01 12.58 8.20
C GLN A 22 -23.38 11.98 7.82
N HIS A 23 -24.25 12.76 7.17
CA HIS A 23 -25.58 12.34 6.72
C HIS A 23 -25.77 12.50 5.21
N ALA A 24 -24.66 12.58 4.46
CA ALA A 24 -24.69 12.69 3.01
C ALA A 24 -24.69 11.30 2.34
N SER A 25 -25.26 11.23 1.13
CA SER A 25 -25.07 10.08 0.24
C SER A 25 -23.68 10.14 -0.39
N LEU A 26 -22.86 9.11 -0.17
CA LEU A 26 -21.49 9.06 -0.67
C LEU A 26 -21.39 8.11 -1.86
N ASP A 27 -21.14 8.67 -3.03
CA ASP A 27 -20.68 7.91 -4.18
C ASP A 27 -19.15 7.80 -4.15
N VAL A 28 -18.63 6.64 -4.52
CA VAL A 28 -17.23 6.29 -4.30
C VAL A 28 -16.48 6.19 -5.62
N LEU A 29 -15.41 6.97 -5.75
CA LEU A 29 -14.40 6.76 -6.77
C LEU A 29 -13.32 5.82 -6.23
N ALA A 30 -13.45 4.53 -6.54
CA ALA A 30 -12.48 3.52 -6.09
C ALA A 30 -11.20 3.60 -6.92
N LEU A 31 -10.06 3.88 -6.29
CA LEU A 31 -8.75 3.97 -6.96
C LEU A 31 -7.77 2.96 -6.40
N SER A 32 -6.96 2.37 -7.30
CA SER A 32 -5.69 1.76 -6.91
C SER A 32 -4.67 2.85 -6.60
N GLN A 33 -3.61 2.48 -5.88
CA GLN A 33 -2.51 3.42 -5.62
C GLN A 33 -1.90 3.98 -6.90
N TRP A 34 -1.79 3.16 -7.95
CA TRP A 34 -1.26 3.58 -9.24
C TRP A 34 -2.13 4.64 -9.92
N GLU A 35 -3.45 4.47 -9.87
CA GLU A 35 -4.38 5.43 -10.48
C GLU A 35 -4.38 6.76 -9.72
N ALA A 36 -4.30 6.72 -8.39
CA ALA A 36 -4.26 7.92 -7.54
C ALA A 36 -3.01 8.80 -7.79
N GLN A 37 -1.93 8.20 -8.29
CA GLN A 37 -0.70 8.92 -8.66
C GLN A 37 -0.76 9.60 -10.03
N LYS A 38 -1.76 9.27 -10.86
CA LYS A 38 -1.90 9.91 -12.17
C LYS A 38 -2.56 11.26 -11.98
N SER A 39 -1.91 12.32 -12.47
CA SER A 39 -2.53 13.65 -12.58
C SER A 39 -3.75 13.65 -13.51
N ARG A 40 -3.80 12.68 -14.45
CA ARG A 40 -4.89 12.53 -15.41
C ARG A 40 -5.36 11.09 -15.52
N CYS A 41 -6.63 10.85 -15.25
CA CYS A 41 -7.27 9.56 -15.49
C CYS A 41 -8.77 9.74 -15.72
N ARG A 42 -9.40 8.79 -16.42
CA ARG A 42 -10.86 8.71 -16.54
C ARG A 42 -11.32 7.48 -15.80
N LYS A 43 -12.33 7.63 -14.93
CA LYS A 43 -12.86 6.52 -14.16
C LYS A 43 -14.31 6.76 -13.76
N THR A 44 -15.04 5.66 -13.67
CA THR A 44 -16.44 5.65 -13.24
C THR A 44 -16.51 5.40 -11.74
N THR A 45 -17.38 6.13 -11.05
CA THR A 45 -17.71 5.90 -9.64
C THR A 45 -18.58 4.64 -9.47
N ARG A 46 -18.84 4.24 -8.21
CA ARG A 46 -19.68 3.06 -7.92
C ARG A 46 -21.13 3.24 -8.35
N ASP A 47 -21.67 4.45 -8.24
CA ASP A 47 -23.05 4.73 -8.64
C ASP A 47 -23.16 5.06 -10.15
N GLY A 48 -22.08 4.89 -10.91
CA GLY A 48 -22.08 4.96 -12.37
C GLY A 48 -21.73 6.33 -12.96
N GLN A 49 -21.23 7.27 -12.16
CA GLN A 49 -20.86 8.60 -12.62
C GLN A 49 -19.49 8.59 -13.32
N ASP A 50 -19.44 9.09 -14.56
CA ASP A 50 -18.23 9.14 -15.38
C ASP A 50 -17.41 10.42 -15.10
N LEU A 51 -16.22 10.25 -14.51
CA LEU A 51 -15.32 11.33 -14.10
C LEU A 51 -14.02 11.35 -14.90
N GLY A 52 -13.62 12.55 -15.34
CA GLY A 52 -12.29 12.83 -15.85
C GLY A 52 -11.49 13.61 -14.81
N ILE A 53 -10.48 12.99 -14.21
CA ILE A 53 -9.53 13.63 -13.32
C ILE A 53 -8.49 14.36 -14.15
N SER A 54 -8.29 15.66 -13.88
CA SER A 54 -7.26 16.49 -14.50
C SER A 54 -6.72 17.49 -13.48
N LEU A 55 -5.90 17.00 -12.56
CA LEU A 55 -5.28 17.80 -11.51
C LEU A 55 -3.96 18.43 -11.98
N ASP A 56 -3.54 19.49 -11.29
CA ASP A 56 -2.22 20.09 -11.46
C ASP A 56 -1.09 19.08 -11.19
N ARG A 57 0.09 19.32 -11.78
CA ARG A 57 1.24 18.38 -11.76
C ARG A 57 1.73 17.98 -10.35
N HIS A 58 1.38 18.75 -9.32
CA HIS A 58 1.80 18.51 -7.94
C HIS A 58 0.68 17.98 -7.04
N GLN A 59 -0.55 17.85 -7.56
CA GLN A 59 -1.68 17.30 -6.83
C GLN A 59 -1.86 15.83 -7.19
N VAL A 60 -2.00 15.01 -6.16
CA VAL A 60 -2.28 13.57 -6.26
C VAL A 60 -3.47 13.25 -5.37
N LEU A 61 -4.31 12.33 -5.82
CA LEU A 61 -5.45 11.90 -5.05
C LEU A 61 -5.00 11.07 -3.85
N ALA A 62 -5.62 11.33 -2.72
CA ALA A 62 -5.46 10.59 -1.49
C ALA A 62 -6.78 9.96 -1.07
N ASP A 63 -6.67 8.95 -0.21
CA ASP A 63 -7.83 8.28 0.35
C ASP A 63 -8.69 9.25 1.18
N GLY A 64 -9.99 9.28 0.90
CA GLY A 64 -10.94 10.19 1.54
C GLY A 64 -11.05 11.58 0.91
N ASP A 65 -10.35 11.86 -0.20
CA ASP A 65 -10.50 13.14 -0.89
C ASP A 65 -11.92 13.34 -1.42
N VAL A 66 -12.48 14.51 -1.19
CA VAL A 66 -13.81 14.91 -1.66
C VAL A 66 -13.64 15.61 -3.01
N LEU A 67 -14.25 15.05 -4.05
CA LEU A 67 -14.13 15.54 -5.43
C LEU A 67 -15.32 16.40 -5.84
N LEU A 68 -16.52 16.02 -5.40
CA LEU A 68 -17.77 16.71 -5.67
C LEU A 68 -18.59 16.81 -4.39
N TRP A 69 -19.32 17.91 -4.25
CA TRP A 69 -20.30 18.12 -3.20
C TRP A 69 -21.52 18.82 -3.78
N ASP A 70 -22.69 18.20 -3.64
CA ASP A 70 -23.99 18.75 -3.95
C ASP A 70 -24.75 18.98 -2.64
N GLU A 71 -24.84 20.26 -2.27
CA GLU A 71 -25.50 20.67 -1.04
C GLU A 71 -27.03 20.45 -1.08
N ALA A 72 -27.65 20.58 -2.25
CA ALA A 72 -29.10 20.45 -2.40
C ALA A 72 -29.55 19.00 -2.21
N ASN A 73 -28.82 18.06 -2.80
CA ASN A 73 -29.11 16.63 -2.70
C ASN A 73 -28.38 15.94 -1.54
N ARG A 74 -27.55 16.69 -0.79
CA ARG A 74 -26.64 16.16 0.24
C ARG A 74 -25.85 14.95 -0.27
N SER A 75 -25.24 15.07 -1.44
CA SER A 75 -24.47 13.98 -2.05
C SER A 75 -23.05 14.41 -2.34
N ALA A 76 -22.11 13.47 -2.24
CA ALA A 76 -20.71 13.73 -2.49
C ALA A 76 -20.07 12.60 -3.28
N VAL A 77 -19.04 12.92 -4.05
CA VAL A 77 -18.11 11.91 -4.57
C VAL A 77 -16.84 11.95 -3.75
N VAL A 78 -16.47 10.79 -3.18
CA VAL A 78 -15.26 10.62 -2.37
C VAL A 78 -14.32 9.59 -2.97
N VAL A 79 -13.02 9.85 -2.91
CA VAL A 79 -12.00 8.87 -3.27
C VAL A 79 -11.92 7.81 -2.19
N GLN A 80 -11.94 6.54 -2.61
CA GLN A 80 -11.60 5.42 -1.74
C GLN A 80 -10.43 4.66 -2.35
N MET A 81 -9.33 4.57 -1.60
CA MET A 81 -8.21 3.71 -1.94
C MET A 81 -8.37 2.39 -1.20
N ASN A 82 -8.60 1.31 -1.93
CA ASN A 82 -8.64 -0.03 -1.33
C ASN A 82 -7.23 -0.60 -1.31
N LEU A 83 -6.47 -0.30 -0.25
CA LEU A 83 -5.20 -0.97 -0.03
C LEU A 83 -5.45 -2.31 0.66
N ARG A 84 -4.68 -3.32 0.26
CA ARG A 84 -4.73 -4.61 0.95
C ARG A 84 -4.16 -4.42 2.35
N ASP A 85 -4.73 -5.13 3.32
CA ASP A 85 -4.12 -5.29 4.63
C ASP A 85 -2.71 -5.88 4.47
N VAL A 86 -1.82 -5.63 5.43
CA VAL A 86 -0.41 -5.98 5.35
C VAL A 86 0.01 -6.76 6.58
N MET A 87 0.70 -7.86 6.38
CA MET A 87 1.44 -8.55 7.43
C MET A 87 2.78 -7.84 7.64
N VAL A 88 3.08 -7.54 8.90
CA VAL A 88 4.34 -6.91 9.33
C VAL A 88 5.07 -7.91 10.20
N ILE A 89 6.25 -8.36 9.76
CA ILE A 89 7.17 -9.15 10.57
C ILE A 89 8.15 -8.19 11.23
N HIS A 90 8.28 -8.31 12.55
CA HIS A 90 9.17 -7.49 13.40
C HIS A 90 10.47 -8.25 13.63
N LEU A 91 11.60 -7.67 13.20
CA LEU A 91 12.93 -8.29 13.22
C LEU A 91 13.76 -7.86 14.43
N GLU A 92 13.24 -7.01 15.32
CA GLU A 92 13.92 -6.50 16.51
C GLU A 92 14.55 -7.61 17.35
N SER A 93 13.76 -8.65 17.67
CA SER A 93 14.26 -9.78 18.47
C SER A 93 15.30 -10.60 17.73
N LEU A 94 15.18 -10.73 16.40
CA LEU A 94 16.16 -11.43 15.59
C LEU A 94 17.48 -10.67 15.54
N LEU A 95 17.43 -9.36 15.31
CA LEU A 95 18.62 -8.50 15.23
C LEU A 95 19.38 -8.38 16.56
N ALA A 96 18.75 -8.75 17.68
CA ALA A 96 19.38 -8.84 18.99
C ALA A 96 20.13 -10.17 19.24
N THR A 97 20.04 -11.15 18.32
CA THR A 97 20.75 -12.43 18.38
C THR A 97 22.14 -12.35 17.74
N ASP A 98 22.89 -13.44 17.75
CA ASP A 98 24.19 -13.50 17.09
C ASP A 98 24.05 -13.45 15.56
N MET A 99 25.10 -12.95 14.90
CA MET A 99 25.09 -12.75 13.45
C MET A 99 24.88 -14.04 12.63
N ALA A 100 25.33 -15.20 13.12
CA ALA A 100 25.12 -16.45 12.39
C ALA A 100 23.64 -16.84 12.41
N THR A 101 22.97 -16.68 13.55
CA THR A 101 21.52 -16.87 13.69
C THR A 101 20.73 -15.88 12.82
N VAL A 102 21.12 -14.61 12.79
CA VAL A 102 20.50 -13.59 11.93
C VAL A 102 20.57 -13.99 10.46
N LEU A 103 21.76 -14.32 9.96
CA LEU A 103 21.97 -14.66 8.55
C LEU A 103 21.18 -15.91 8.14
N LYS A 104 21.25 -16.97 8.96
CA LYS A 104 20.51 -18.22 8.71
C LYS A 104 19.01 -17.97 8.67
N THR A 105 18.48 -17.31 9.70
CA THR A 105 17.03 -17.07 9.84
C THR A 105 16.52 -16.15 8.73
N ALA A 106 17.25 -15.09 8.39
CA ALA A 106 16.86 -14.17 7.32
C ALA A 106 16.84 -14.86 5.94
N PHE A 107 17.83 -15.71 5.66
CA PHE A 107 17.87 -16.47 4.41
C PHE A 107 16.72 -17.49 4.32
N GLU A 108 16.48 -18.26 5.40
CA GLU A 108 15.38 -19.23 5.48
C GLU A 108 14.02 -18.53 5.37
N LEU A 109 13.84 -17.37 6.03
CA LEU A 109 12.63 -16.57 5.95
C LEU A 109 12.41 -16.04 4.53
N GLY A 110 13.45 -15.49 3.91
CA GLY A 110 13.40 -15.04 2.52
C GLY A 110 13.02 -16.16 1.55
N HIS A 111 13.58 -17.35 1.74
CA HIS A 111 13.24 -18.53 0.95
C HIS A 111 11.77 -18.96 1.15
N ALA A 112 11.31 -19.04 2.40
CA ALA A 112 9.93 -19.44 2.72
C ALA A 112 8.89 -18.47 2.13
N LEU A 113 9.11 -17.15 2.31
CA LEU A 113 8.23 -16.12 1.76
C LEU A 113 8.30 -16.09 0.22
N GLY A 114 9.50 -16.25 -0.35
CA GLY A 114 9.73 -16.29 -1.79
C GLY A 114 9.05 -17.49 -2.47
N ASN A 115 9.03 -18.66 -1.82
CA ASN A 115 8.34 -19.85 -2.31
C ASN A 115 6.81 -19.67 -2.43
N GLN A 116 6.24 -18.72 -1.69
CA GLN A 116 4.82 -18.35 -1.80
C GLN A 116 4.56 -17.32 -2.91
N HIS A 117 5.60 -16.86 -3.61
CA HIS A 117 5.53 -15.72 -4.53
C HIS A 117 4.94 -14.45 -3.88
N TRP A 118 5.14 -14.28 -2.57
CA TRP A 118 4.67 -13.08 -1.88
C TRP A 118 5.63 -11.92 -2.10
N LYS A 119 5.09 -10.83 -2.65
CA LYS A 119 5.81 -9.56 -2.72
C LYS A 119 6.13 -9.10 -1.29
N SER A 120 7.32 -8.55 -1.08
CA SER A 120 7.72 -8.03 0.21
C SER A 120 8.63 -6.82 0.10
N VAL A 121 8.58 -5.96 1.11
CA VAL A 121 9.48 -4.81 1.28
C VAL A 121 10.09 -4.90 2.67
N ILE A 122 11.40 -4.72 2.78
CA ILE A 122 12.09 -4.58 4.07
C ILE A 122 12.34 -3.10 4.30
N LYS A 123 11.95 -2.58 5.46
CA LYS A 123 12.24 -1.20 5.86
C LYS A 123 12.59 -1.12 7.33
N GLY A 124 13.79 -0.63 7.62
CA GLY A 124 14.35 -0.68 8.96
C GLY A 124 14.43 -2.13 9.45
N ASN A 125 13.77 -2.40 10.56
CA ASN A 125 13.69 -3.70 11.21
C ASN A 125 12.35 -4.43 10.94
N ARG A 126 11.66 -4.10 9.85
CA ARG A 126 10.34 -4.68 9.52
C ARG A 126 10.28 -5.21 8.10
N ILE A 127 9.55 -6.30 7.91
CA ILE A 127 9.18 -6.84 6.60
C ILE A 127 7.68 -6.66 6.40
N PHE A 128 7.29 -6.03 5.30
CA PHE A 128 5.91 -5.77 4.90
C PHE A 128 5.50 -6.71 3.77
N ILE A 129 4.39 -7.42 3.94
CA ILE A 129 3.87 -8.39 2.98
C ILE A 129 2.37 -8.12 2.77
N PRO A 130 1.91 -7.77 1.56
CA PRO A 130 0.51 -7.47 1.32
C PRO A 130 -0.31 -8.77 1.38
N LEU A 131 -1.51 -8.72 1.95
CA LEU A 131 -2.39 -9.88 2.06
C LEU A 131 -2.97 -10.20 0.69
N THR A 132 -2.35 -11.15 0.01
CA THR A 132 -2.84 -11.76 -1.24
C THR A 132 -3.72 -12.99 -0.97
N VAL A 133 -3.64 -13.53 0.24
CA VAL A 133 -4.36 -14.69 0.74
C VAL A 133 -4.92 -14.42 2.14
N ALA A 134 -5.75 -15.31 2.66
CA ALA A 134 -6.29 -15.19 4.01
C ALA A 134 -5.19 -15.20 5.08
N THR A 135 -5.36 -14.42 6.15
CA THR A 135 -4.42 -14.32 7.29
C THR A 135 -4.02 -15.69 7.86
N LYS A 136 -4.97 -16.65 7.91
CA LYS A 136 -4.72 -18.01 8.38
C LYS A 136 -3.71 -18.77 7.53
N VAL A 137 -3.67 -18.51 6.22
CA VAL A 137 -2.68 -19.13 5.32
C VAL A 137 -1.30 -18.56 5.62
N MET A 138 -1.21 -17.23 5.83
CA MET A 138 0.05 -16.58 6.21
C MET A 138 0.59 -17.07 7.55
N ASP A 139 -0.28 -17.15 8.56
CA ASP A 139 0.06 -17.73 9.87
C ASP A 139 0.53 -19.19 9.75
N SER A 140 -0.13 -20.00 8.92
CA SER A 140 0.28 -21.38 8.67
C SER A 140 1.69 -21.47 8.08
N VAL A 141 2.05 -20.61 7.12
CA VAL A 141 3.41 -20.59 6.53
C VAL A 141 4.44 -20.23 7.60
N MET A 142 4.17 -19.22 8.42
CA MET A 142 5.06 -18.84 9.52
C MET A 142 5.28 -19.99 10.51
N LYS A 143 4.23 -20.75 10.84
CA LYS A 143 4.31 -21.90 11.72
C LYS A 143 5.10 -23.06 11.11
N THR A 144 4.79 -23.44 9.86
CA THR A 144 5.42 -24.58 9.17
C THR A 144 6.92 -24.40 9.03
N HIS A 145 7.39 -23.17 8.80
CA HIS A 145 8.82 -22.87 8.67
C HIS A 145 9.49 -22.51 10.00
N GLY A 146 8.81 -22.67 11.14
CA GLY A 146 9.42 -22.48 12.46
C GLY A 146 9.61 -21.02 12.88
N PHE A 147 9.02 -20.06 12.18
CA PHE A 147 9.13 -18.62 12.48
C PHE A 147 8.08 -18.11 13.47
N HIS A 148 7.44 -19.00 14.23
CA HIS A 148 6.46 -18.64 15.26
C HIS A 148 7.06 -17.79 16.39
N ALA A 149 8.39 -17.83 16.57
CA ALA A 149 9.11 -16.99 17.52
C ALA A 149 9.33 -15.55 17.04
N LEU A 150 9.15 -15.26 15.74
CA LEU A 150 9.22 -13.90 15.22
C LEU A 150 7.87 -13.21 15.43
N PRO A 151 7.83 -12.07 16.16
CA PRO A 151 6.59 -11.32 16.30
C PRO A 151 6.12 -10.81 14.95
N TYR A 152 4.83 -10.95 14.67
CA TYR A 152 4.22 -10.37 13.49
C TYR A 152 2.80 -9.88 13.78
N SER A 153 2.31 -8.95 12.97
CA SER A 153 1.00 -8.33 13.13
C SER A 153 0.35 -8.06 11.77
N PHE A 154 -0.98 -7.98 11.74
CA PHE A 154 -1.73 -7.55 10.55
C PHE A 154 -2.22 -6.12 10.74
N VAL A 155 -1.92 -5.25 9.78
CA VAL A 155 -2.26 -3.83 9.81
C VAL A 155 -2.95 -3.40 8.53
N LYS A 156 -3.64 -2.25 8.57
CA LYS A 156 -4.24 -1.63 7.40
C LYS A 156 -3.16 -1.09 6.45
N GLY A 157 -3.31 -1.30 5.15
CA GLY A 157 -2.34 -0.83 4.15
C GLY A 157 -2.16 0.69 4.17
N GLU A 158 -3.24 1.42 4.50
CA GLU A 158 -3.24 2.88 4.65
C GLU A 158 -2.32 3.35 5.78
N SER A 159 -2.17 2.54 6.85
CA SER A 159 -1.33 2.91 7.99
C SER A 159 0.17 2.85 7.68
N ILE A 160 0.56 2.03 6.70
CA ILE A 160 1.98 1.89 6.32
C ILE A 160 2.37 2.78 5.14
N LEU A 161 1.40 3.18 4.31
CA LEU A 161 1.62 3.94 3.09
C LEU A 161 2.53 5.18 3.29
N PRO A 162 2.35 6.01 4.35
CA PRO A 162 3.19 7.19 4.57
C PRO A 162 4.66 6.85 4.84
N HIS A 163 4.95 5.60 5.21
CA HIS A 163 6.30 5.14 5.52
C HIS A 163 6.99 4.51 4.32
N LEU A 164 6.34 4.38 3.16
CA LEU A 164 6.90 3.73 1.98
C LEU A 164 7.36 4.76 0.95
N THR A 165 8.43 4.46 0.22
CA THR A 165 8.77 5.18 -1.00
C THR A 165 7.77 4.84 -2.11
N GLN A 166 7.72 5.64 -3.17
CA GLN A 166 6.83 5.38 -4.29
C GLN A 166 7.07 4.00 -4.94
N PRO A 167 8.32 3.55 -5.20
CA PRO A 167 8.57 2.20 -5.72
C PRO A 167 8.16 1.08 -4.75
N GLU A 168 8.42 1.23 -3.45
CA GLU A 168 8.04 0.25 -2.42
C GLU A 168 6.52 0.09 -2.35
N ALA A 169 5.80 1.20 -2.29
CA ALA A 169 4.35 1.17 -2.26
C ALA A 169 3.79 0.59 -3.55
N ARG A 170 4.39 0.92 -4.71
CA ARG A 170 4.04 0.29 -5.99
C ARG A 170 4.32 -1.21 -5.99
N LEU A 171 5.37 -1.70 -5.34
CA LEU A 171 5.62 -3.14 -5.22
C LEU A 171 4.52 -3.81 -4.38
N LEU A 172 4.13 -3.22 -3.24
CA LEU A 172 3.15 -3.83 -2.34
C LEU A 172 1.69 -3.71 -2.84
N PHE A 173 1.35 -2.58 -3.49
CA PHE A 173 -0.04 -2.22 -3.82
C PHE A 173 -0.29 -1.93 -5.31
N GLY A 174 0.77 -1.75 -6.10
CA GLY A 174 0.69 -1.51 -7.54
C GLY A 174 0.67 -2.81 -8.33
N GLY A 175 -0.41 -3.06 -9.06
CA GLY A 175 -0.51 -4.24 -9.95
C GLY A 175 -1.25 -5.41 -9.31
N ALA A 176 -2.44 -5.15 -8.78
CA ALA A 176 -3.36 -6.18 -8.29
C ALA A 176 -3.80 -7.21 -9.35
N GLU A 177 -3.44 -7.02 -10.62
CA GLU A 177 -3.86 -7.85 -11.76
C GLU A 177 -2.77 -8.79 -12.29
N ASP A 178 -1.48 -8.58 -11.95
CA ASP A 178 -0.41 -9.35 -12.60
C ASP A 178 0.76 -9.67 -11.66
N SER A 179 0.82 -10.93 -11.26
CA SER A 179 1.91 -11.56 -10.50
C SER A 179 3.28 -11.39 -11.19
N ALA A 180 3.29 -11.10 -12.50
CA ALA A 180 4.47 -10.96 -13.34
C ALA A 180 5.05 -9.53 -13.42
N THR A 181 4.43 -8.53 -12.77
CA THR A 181 4.98 -7.17 -12.82
C THR A 181 6.20 -7.04 -11.90
N HIS A 182 7.40 -7.06 -12.48
CA HIS A 182 8.64 -6.72 -11.79
C HIS A 182 8.68 -5.21 -11.50
N VAL A 183 8.73 -4.85 -10.22
CA VAL A 183 8.98 -3.48 -9.78
C VAL A 183 10.40 -3.42 -9.24
N HIS A 184 11.26 -2.64 -9.89
CA HIS A 184 12.59 -2.37 -9.36
C HIS A 184 12.47 -1.48 -8.11
N VAL A 185 13.03 -1.96 -7.00
CA VAL A 185 13.34 -1.18 -5.82
C VAL A 185 14.86 -1.05 -5.77
N ASP A 186 15.37 0.15 -5.60
CA ASP A 186 16.82 0.40 -5.63
C ASP A 186 17.54 -0.46 -4.58
N SER A 187 18.58 -1.17 -5.01
CA SER A 187 19.40 -1.98 -4.11
C SER A 187 20.62 -1.17 -3.66
N PRO A 188 20.85 -1.02 -2.34
CA PRO A 188 22.04 -0.34 -1.84
C PRO A 188 23.36 -1.06 -2.17
N PHE A 189 23.29 -2.32 -2.62
CA PHE A 189 24.48 -3.11 -3.01
C PHE A 189 25.03 -2.72 -4.40
N LEU A 190 24.21 -2.13 -5.26
CA LEU A 190 24.57 -1.82 -6.66
C LEU A 190 25.60 -0.69 -6.81
N GLY A 191 25.98 -0.01 -5.71
CA GLY A 191 27.00 1.05 -5.68
C GLY A 191 28.30 0.69 -4.93
N GLN A 192 28.44 -0.54 -4.42
CA GLN A 192 29.63 -0.96 -3.67
C GLN A 192 30.55 -1.78 -4.58
N HIS A 193 31.70 -1.20 -4.93
CA HIS A 193 32.70 -1.79 -5.80
C HIS A 193 33.06 -3.24 -5.41
N VAL A 194 33.05 -4.10 -6.42
CA VAL A 194 33.46 -5.51 -6.39
C VAL A 194 34.91 -5.61 -5.94
N ILE A 195 35.16 -6.49 -4.98
CA ILE A 195 36.49 -6.91 -4.54
C ILE A 195 37.31 -7.31 -5.78
N THR A 196 38.39 -6.60 -6.06
CA THR A 196 39.39 -7.06 -7.03
C THR A 196 40.15 -8.21 -6.36
N LEU A 197 39.76 -9.44 -6.69
CA LEU A 197 40.52 -10.62 -6.28
C LEU A 197 41.89 -10.57 -6.96
N LYS A 198 42.96 -10.58 -6.15
CA LYS A 198 44.32 -10.83 -6.62
C LYS A 198 44.57 -12.33 -6.74
#